data_AF-V7C2N2-F1
#
_entry.id   AF-V7C2N2-F1
#
_cell.length_a   1.000
_cell.length_b   1.000
_cell.length_c   1.000
_cell.angle_alpha   90.00
_cell.angle_beta   90.00
_cell.angle_gamma   90.00
#
_symmetry.space_group_name_H-M   'P 1'
#
loop_
_entity.id
_entity.type
_entity.pdbx_description
1 polymer ?
#
loop_
_entity_poly.entity_id
_entity_poly.type
_entity_poly.pdbx_seq_one_letter_code
_entity_poly.pdbx_strand_id
1 'polypeptide(L)'
;MCIRVAAAVVPLHGLNLMTDAHHYLPDATKPSFRSFFAVEKQVWVTPEIKKITDVGLDELRDSAWHKAGHPIVNSIKYMMATDPDIKERMKNANLGSAAARLPAMEPEVKAASTYLEVCNEVNPTWESMGGGIDTEEMVWWMDQLRKFKKGAVALTDAEAIPVKGSLGLYLRERKDVLDGLNAVLKGSAETVAVAFGFYEGMLDSGFAVSNHTLANAHSLKKLRSEYMGKHFWGGELFRDYKAYRNNQREKGSLTMPTIL
;
A
#
# COMPACT_ATOMS: atom_id res chain seq x y z
N MET A 1 -13.98 -28.01 7.48
CA MET A 1 -13.89 -26.76 8.26
C MET A 1 -12.44 -26.36 8.56
N CYS A 2 -11.66 -27.20 9.26
CA CYS A 2 -10.29 -26.89 9.66
C CYS A 2 -9.36 -26.50 8.49
N ILE A 3 -9.52 -27.13 7.31
CA ILE A 3 -8.74 -26.81 6.11
C ILE A 3 -9.05 -25.41 5.57
N ARG A 4 -10.33 -24.97 5.58
CA ARG A 4 -10.72 -23.62 5.11
C ARG A 4 -10.21 -22.53 6.06
N VAL A 5 -10.20 -22.82 7.36
CA VAL A 5 -9.64 -21.93 8.38
C VAL A 5 -8.15 -21.79 8.19
N ALA A 6 -7.41 -22.90 8.09
CA ALA A 6 -5.97 -22.88 7.86
C ALA A 6 -5.61 -22.15 6.56
N ALA A 7 -6.35 -22.40 5.47
CA ALA A 7 -6.13 -21.72 4.19
C ALA A 7 -6.27 -20.19 4.27
N ALA A 8 -7.16 -19.67 5.10
CA ALA A 8 -7.33 -18.24 5.32
C ALA A 8 -6.36 -17.67 6.38
N VAL A 9 -6.10 -18.42 7.45
CA VAL A 9 -5.33 -17.99 8.63
C VAL A 9 -3.84 -17.88 8.35
N VAL A 10 -3.24 -18.82 7.62
CA VAL A 10 -1.78 -18.83 7.37
C VAL A 10 -1.32 -17.57 6.61
N PRO A 11 -2.02 -17.13 5.55
CA PRO A 11 -1.63 -15.90 4.85
C PRO A 11 -1.93 -14.65 5.68
N LEU A 12 -2.95 -14.67 6.54
CA LEU A 12 -3.21 -13.59 7.47
C LEU A 12 -2.18 -13.49 8.61
N HIS A 13 -1.58 -14.61 9.04
CA HIS A 13 -0.39 -14.56 9.90
C HIS A 13 0.74 -13.85 9.20
N GLY A 14 0.97 -14.15 7.92
CA GLY A 14 1.98 -13.45 7.12
C GLY A 14 1.71 -11.96 7.05
N LEU A 15 0.47 -11.54 6.76
CA LEU A 15 0.04 -10.15 6.79
C LEU A 15 0.37 -9.48 8.14
N ASN A 16 -0.06 -10.08 9.26
CA ASN A 16 0.15 -9.49 10.57
C ASN A 16 1.63 -9.45 10.97
N LEU A 17 2.42 -10.45 10.59
CA LEU A 17 3.87 -10.42 10.76
C LEU A 17 4.50 -9.26 9.97
N MET A 18 3.90 -8.85 8.84
CA MET A 18 4.36 -7.69 8.06
C MET A 18 3.95 -6.36 8.67
N THR A 19 2.78 -6.25 9.30
CA THR A 19 2.25 -4.97 9.81
C THR A 19 2.52 -4.74 11.29
N ASP A 20 2.42 -5.79 12.10
CA ASP A 20 2.40 -5.73 13.56
C ASP A 20 3.58 -6.51 14.19
N ALA A 21 4.46 -7.12 13.39
CA ALA A 21 5.56 -8.01 13.81
C ALA A 21 5.13 -9.24 14.65
N HIS A 22 3.83 -9.52 14.73
CA HIS A 22 3.25 -10.65 15.45
C HIS A 22 2.27 -11.40 14.54
N HIS A 23 2.25 -12.73 14.61
CA HIS A 23 1.27 -13.57 13.89
C HIS A 23 -0.19 -13.30 14.29
N TYR A 24 -0.46 -13.05 15.58
CA TYR A 24 -1.78 -12.82 16.13
C TYR A 24 -1.66 -12.03 17.44
N LEU A 25 -2.57 -11.07 17.64
CA LEU A 25 -2.78 -10.41 18.93
C LEU A 25 -4.28 -10.50 19.27
N PRO A 26 -4.65 -11.01 20.45
CA PRO A 26 -6.06 -11.18 20.86
C PRO A 26 -6.76 -9.87 21.23
N ASP A 27 -6.05 -8.74 21.18
CA ASP A 27 -6.57 -7.43 21.51
C ASP A 27 -7.41 -6.85 20.36
N ALA A 28 -8.70 -6.61 20.62
CA ALA A 28 -9.67 -6.08 19.65
C ALA A 28 -9.32 -4.69 19.10
N THR A 29 -8.43 -3.96 19.78
CA THR A 29 -7.93 -2.66 19.30
C THR A 29 -6.86 -2.80 18.21
N LYS A 30 -6.27 -3.99 18.05
CA LYS A 30 -5.18 -4.24 17.10
C LYS A 30 -5.70 -4.55 15.68
N PRO A 31 -5.01 -4.07 14.62
CA PRO A 31 -5.35 -4.41 13.24
C PRO A 31 -5.38 -5.91 12.98
N SER A 32 -4.43 -6.65 13.57
CA SER A 32 -4.35 -8.11 13.52
C SER A 32 -5.65 -8.79 13.97
N PHE A 33 -6.26 -8.39 15.10
CA PHE A 33 -7.54 -8.95 15.54
C PHE A 33 -8.66 -8.73 14.51
N ARG A 34 -8.78 -7.51 13.98
CA ARG A 34 -9.82 -7.15 13.00
C ARG A 34 -9.71 -7.95 11.70
N SER A 35 -8.48 -8.27 11.28
CA SER A 35 -8.23 -9.11 10.11
C SER A 35 -8.75 -10.54 10.30
N PHE A 36 -8.54 -11.11 11.48
CA PHE A 36 -8.98 -12.46 11.81
C PHE A 36 -10.49 -12.54 12.06
N PHE A 37 -11.05 -11.54 12.74
CA PHE A 37 -12.49 -11.45 13.01
C PHE A 37 -13.33 -11.38 11.72
N ALA A 38 -12.84 -10.67 10.69
CA ALA A 38 -13.52 -10.63 9.39
C ALA A 38 -13.59 -12.00 8.72
N VAL A 39 -12.54 -12.81 8.87
CA VAL A 39 -12.51 -14.19 8.37
C VAL A 39 -13.39 -15.11 9.22
N GLU A 40 -13.41 -14.95 10.54
CA GLU A 40 -14.24 -15.76 11.46
C GLU A 40 -15.71 -15.80 11.03
N LYS A 41 -16.28 -14.63 10.68
CA LYS A 41 -17.65 -14.51 10.17
C LYS A 41 -17.91 -15.29 8.88
N GLN A 42 -16.87 -15.50 8.07
CA GLN A 42 -16.96 -16.14 6.76
C GLN A 42 -16.68 -17.64 6.80
N VAL A 43 -15.81 -18.12 7.70
CA VAL A 43 -15.38 -19.54 7.71
C VAL A 43 -15.80 -20.34 8.93
N TRP A 44 -16.27 -19.70 10.02
CA TRP A 44 -16.28 -20.38 11.32
C TRP A 44 -17.55 -20.23 12.17
N VAL A 45 -18.24 -19.08 12.22
CA VAL A 45 -19.31 -18.94 13.22
C VAL A 45 -20.63 -19.58 12.76
N THR A 46 -20.74 -20.89 12.89
CA THR A 46 -22.05 -21.56 12.97
C THR A 46 -22.31 -22.01 14.41
N PRO A 47 -23.53 -21.85 14.95
CA PRO A 47 -23.86 -22.21 16.35
C PRO A 47 -23.55 -23.67 16.74
N GLU A 48 -23.43 -24.56 15.76
CA GLU A 48 -23.25 -25.99 15.92
C GLU A 48 -21.84 -26.33 16.42
N ILE A 49 -20.81 -25.58 16.02
CA ILE A 49 -19.42 -25.83 16.45
C ILE A 49 -19.28 -25.58 17.95
N LYS A 50 -19.92 -24.51 18.46
CA LYS A 50 -19.93 -24.19 19.89
C LYS A 50 -20.58 -25.31 20.72
N LYS A 51 -21.59 -25.99 20.17
CA LYS A 51 -22.27 -27.11 20.85
C LYS A 51 -21.42 -28.39 20.89
N ILE A 52 -20.50 -28.57 19.94
CA ILE A 52 -19.67 -29.79 19.85
C ILE A 52 -18.48 -29.72 20.80
N THR A 53 -17.91 -28.53 21.02
CA THR A 53 -16.58 -28.43 21.62
C THR A 53 -16.56 -28.05 23.10
N ASP A 54 -17.68 -27.59 23.68
CA ASP A 54 -17.81 -27.10 25.08
C ASP A 54 -16.69 -26.14 25.55
N VAL A 55 -15.97 -25.53 24.61
CA VAL A 55 -14.90 -24.56 24.86
C VAL A 55 -15.44 -23.15 24.68
N GLY A 56 -14.90 -22.23 25.49
CA GLY A 56 -15.16 -20.81 25.36
C GLY A 56 -14.73 -20.27 23.99
N LEU A 57 -15.27 -19.10 23.64
CA LEU A 57 -15.00 -18.46 22.35
C LEU A 57 -13.52 -18.08 22.20
N ASP A 58 -12.85 -17.80 23.30
CA ASP A 58 -11.45 -17.36 23.30
C ASP A 58 -10.49 -18.54 23.06
N GLU A 59 -10.76 -19.70 23.67
CA GLU A 59 -10.00 -20.93 23.39
C GLU A 59 -10.22 -21.41 21.95
N LEU A 60 -11.45 -21.26 21.45
CA LEU A 60 -11.80 -21.54 20.06
C LEU A 60 -11.02 -20.65 19.09
N ARG A 61 -10.92 -19.35 19.40
CA ARG A 61 -10.15 -18.37 18.63
C ARG A 61 -8.65 -18.61 18.73
N ASP A 62 -8.09 -18.89 19.90
CA ASP A 62 -6.67 -19.25 20.01
C ASP A 62 -6.37 -20.49 19.16
N SER A 63 -7.22 -21.52 19.22
CA SER A 63 -7.06 -22.73 18.42
C SER A 63 -7.13 -22.43 16.91
N ALA A 64 -8.16 -21.73 16.46
CA ALA A 64 -8.42 -21.49 15.05
C ALA A 64 -7.50 -20.43 14.43
N TRP A 65 -7.21 -19.36 15.18
CA TRP A 65 -6.46 -18.22 14.69
C TRP A 65 -4.98 -18.32 14.99
N HIS A 66 -4.58 -18.87 16.13
CA HIS A 66 -3.17 -18.94 16.51
C HIS A 66 -2.59 -20.33 16.25
N LYS A 67 -3.17 -21.40 16.79
CA LYS A 67 -2.62 -22.77 16.70
C LYS A 67 -2.68 -23.35 15.28
N ALA A 68 -3.72 -23.05 14.50
CA ALA A 68 -3.88 -23.59 13.14
C ALA A 68 -2.75 -23.24 12.17
N GLY A 69 -1.97 -22.20 12.44
CA GLY A 69 -0.82 -21.78 11.62
C GLY A 69 0.53 -22.30 12.11
N HIS A 70 0.58 -23.19 13.11
CA HIS A 70 1.81 -23.77 13.63
C HIS A 70 1.92 -25.26 13.26
N PRO A 71 3.12 -25.78 12.95
CA PRO A 71 4.46 -25.15 13.07
C PRO A 71 4.95 -24.45 11.79
N ILE A 72 4.06 -23.89 10.96
CA ILE A 72 4.46 -23.30 9.66
C ILE A 72 5.45 -22.15 9.89
N VAL A 73 6.61 -22.26 9.26
CA VAL A 73 7.69 -21.27 9.35
C VAL A 73 7.28 -19.92 8.77
N ASN A 74 7.83 -18.83 9.33
CA ASN A 74 7.44 -17.47 8.96
C ASN A 74 7.72 -17.14 7.49
N SER A 75 8.76 -17.71 6.87
CA SER A 75 9.07 -17.52 5.44
C SER A 75 7.92 -17.97 4.53
N ILE A 76 7.26 -19.09 4.85
CA ILE A 76 6.09 -19.57 4.11
C ILE A 76 4.89 -18.64 4.33
N LYS A 77 4.67 -18.18 5.57
CA LYS A 77 3.60 -17.22 5.89
C LYS A 77 3.77 -15.92 5.09
N TYR A 78 4.98 -15.37 5.04
CA TYR A 78 5.29 -14.20 4.22
C TYR A 78 5.05 -14.44 2.74
N MET A 79 5.59 -15.54 2.20
CA MET A 79 5.39 -15.92 0.81
C MET A 79 3.89 -15.92 0.46
N MET A 80 3.07 -16.64 1.22
CA MET A 80 1.64 -16.73 0.94
C MET A 80 0.91 -15.40 1.11
N ALA A 81 1.33 -14.55 2.06
CA ALA A 81 0.74 -13.24 2.25
C ALA A 81 1.06 -12.30 1.07
N THR A 82 2.25 -12.38 0.50
CA THR A 82 2.69 -11.48 -0.58
C THR A 82 2.34 -11.97 -1.99
N ASP A 83 1.89 -13.21 -2.13
CA ASP A 83 1.65 -13.85 -3.43
C ASP A 83 0.28 -13.42 -4.05
N PRO A 84 0.28 -12.76 -5.22
CA PRO A 84 -0.96 -12.43 -5.94
C PRO A 84 -1.81 -13.65 -6.30
N ASP A 85 -1.20 -14.80 -6.57
CA ASP A 85 -1.94 -16.01 -6.90
C ASP A 85 -2.73 -16.54 -5.70
N ILE A 86 -2.19 -16.37 -4.48
CA ILE A 86 -2.90 -16.73 -3.26
C ILE A 86 -4.14 -15.86 -3.08
N LYS A 87 -4.08 -14.56 -3.40
CA LYS A 87 -5.25 -13.68 -3.41
C LYS A 87 -6.33 -14.22 -4.35
N GLU A 88 -5.98 -14.52 -5.59
CA GLU A 88 -6.96 -14.99 -6.59
C GLU A 88 -7.53 -16.36 -6.21
N ARG A 89 -6.70 -17.29 -5.72
CA ARG A 89 -7.16 -18.59 -5.19
C ARG A 89 -8.12 -18.40 -4.01
N MET A 90 -7.87 -17.45 -3.12
CA MET A 90 -8.78 -17.14 -2.02
C MET A 90 -10.12 -16.56 -2.49
N LYS A 91 -10.12 -15.66 -3.48
CA LYS A 91 -11.36 -15.16 -4.09
C LYS A 91 -12.17 -16.32 -4.64
N ASN A 92 -11.54 -17.20 -5.43
CA ASN A 92 -12.18 -18.37 -6.04
C ASN A 92 -12.70 -19.38 -5.00
N ALA A 93 -12.05 -19.47 -3.84
CA ALA A 93 -12.48 -20.30 -2.72
C ALA A 93 -13.60 -19.68 -1.85
N ASN A 94 -14.18 -18.55 -2.28
CA ASN A 94 -15.14 -17.75 -1.52
C ASN A 94 -14.59 -17.32 -0.15
N LEU A 95 -13.33 -16.89 -0.12
CA LEU A 95 -12.64 -16.31 1.04
C LEU A 95 -12.36 -14.82 0.84
N GLY A 96 -13.34 -14.09 0.31
CA GLY A 96 -13.24 -12.67 -0.03
C GLY A 96 -12.71 -11.77 1.10
N SER A 97 -13.03 -12.04 2.37
CA SER A 97 -12.52 -11.24 3.49
C SER A 97 -11.01 -11.38 3.67
N ALA A 98 -10.47 -12.60 3.48
CA ALA A 98 -9.02 -12.81 3.50
C ALA A 98 -8.39 -12.22 2.24
N ALA A 99 -8.95 -12.50 1.07
CA ALA A 99 -8.43 -12.04 -0.21
C ALA A 99 -8.36 -10.50 -0.33
N ALA A 100 -9.31 -9.78 0.25
CA ALA A 100 -9.34 -8.31 0.24
C ALA A 100 -8.12 -7.67 0.94
N ARG A 101 -7.40 -8.45 1.76
CA ARG A 101 -6.22 -8.00 2.50
C ARG A 101 -4.90 -8.44 1.84
N LEU A 102 -4.99 -9.16 0.73
CA LEU A 102 -3.85 -9.68 -0.02
C LEU A 102 -3.72 -9.01 -1.41
N PRO A 103 -2.52 -9.01 -2.02
CA PRO A 103 -1.25 -9.34 -1.37
C PRO A 103 -0.92 -8.32 -0.27
N ALA A 104 -0.33 -8.81 0.81
CA ALA A 104 0.20 -7.98 1.87
C ALA A 104 1.41 -7.20 1.34
N MET A 105 1.48 -5.92 1.69
CA MET A 105 2.59 -5.04 1.33
C MET A 105 3.08 -4.36 2.61
N GLU A 106 4.38 -4.16 2.73
CA GLU A 106 4.91 -3.35 3.81
C GLU A 106 4.37 -1.90 3.72
N PRO A 107 4.18 -1.21 4.87
CA PRO A 107 3.63 0.14 4.90
C PRO A 107 4.35 1.13 3.98
N GLU A 108 5.69 1.06 3.94
CA GLU A 108 6.54 1.90 3.10
C GLU A 108 6.27 1.65 1.61
N VAL A 109 6.14 0.39 1.22
CA VAL A 109 5.88 -0.02 -0.16
C VAL A 109 4.50 0.45 -0.59
N LYS A 110 3.50 0.30 0.29
CA LYS A 110 2.14 0.78 0.03
C LYS A 110 2.11 2.31 -0.11
N ALA A 111 2.80 3.03 0.77
CA ALA A 111 2.90 4.48 0.70
C ALA A 111 3.58 4.93 -0.60
N ALA A 112 4.71 4.32 -0.96
CA ALA A 112 5.45 4.60 -2.18
C ALA A 112 4.61 4.36 -3.44
N SER A 113 3.91 3.23 -3.55
CA SER A 113 2.99 2.98 -4.67
C SER A 113 1.92 4.07 -4.77
N THR A 114 1.33 4.48 -3.64
CA THR A 114 0.31 5.55 -3.65
C THR A 114 0.91 6.91 -4.03
N TYR A 115 2.13 7.21 -3.58
CA TYR A 115 2.83 8.45 -3.92
C TYR A 115 3.16 8.51 -5.41
N LEU A 116 3.68 7.42 -5.98
CA LEU A 116 3.92 7.29 -7.41
C LEU A 116 2.64 7.44 -8.21
N GLU A 117 1.54 6.80 -7.79
CA GLU A 117 0.25 6.90 -8.48
C GLU A 117 -0.27 8.34 -8.54
N VAL A 118 -0.25 9.08 -7.42
CA VAL A 118 -0.71 10.48 -7.42
C VAL A 118 0.21 11.39 -8.23
N CYS A 119 1.54 11.19 -8.15
CA CYS A 119 2.49 11.94 -8.97
C CYS A 119 2.25 11.67 -10.45
N ASN A 120 2.10 10.42 -10.87
CA ASN A 120 1.84 10.03 -12.26
C ASN A 120 0.51 10.59 -12.79
N GLU A 121 -0.51 10.68 -11.93
CA GLU A 121 -1.81 11.23 -12.31
C GLU A 121 -1.73 12.74 -12.63
N VAL A 122 -0.95 13.50 -11.84
CA VAL A 122 -0.83 14.95 -12.04
C VAL A 122 0.26 15.34 -13.04
N ASN A 123 1.30 14.51 -13.20
CA ASN A 123 2.51 14.85 -13.97
C ASN A 123 2.22 15.31 -15.41
N PRO A 124 1.31 14.70 -16.20
CA PRO A 124 1.00 15.18 -17.55
C PRO A 124 0.47 16.63 -17.57
N THR A 125 -0.35 16.99 -16.58
CA THR A 125 -0.84 18.36 -16.44
C THR A 125 0.28 19.27 -15.97
N TRP A 126 1.12 18.79 -15.05
CA TRP A 126 2.26 19.51 -14.50
C TRP A 126 3.32 19.85 -15.54
N GLU A 127 3.66 18.90 -16.40
CA GLU A 127 4.56 19.07 -17.54
C GLU A 127 4.03 20.08 -18.56
N SER A 128 2.70 20.12 -18.76
CA SER A 128 2.08 21.14 -19.62
C SER A 128 2.27 22.57 -19.11
N MET A 129 2.64 22.74 -17.83
CA MET A 129 3.00 24.02 -17.21
C MET A 129 4.51 24.32 -17.25
N GLY A 130 5.32 23.42 -17.82
CA GLY A 130 6.78 23.52 -17.84
C GLY A 130 7.47 23.04 -16.56
N GLY A 131 6.73 22.38 -15.65
CA GLY A 131 7.30 21.73 -14.49
C GLY A 131 7.51 20.23 -14.69
N GLY A 132 7.82 19.51 -13.61
CA GLY A 132 7.85 18.06 -13.58
C GLY A 132 8.00 17.56 -12.14
N ILE A 133 7.56 16.32 -11.89
CA ILE A 133 7.74 15.68 -10.59
C ILE A 133 8.75 14.53 -10.76
N ASP A 134 9.93 14.70 -10.18
CA ASP A 134 10.93 13.64 -10.14
C ASP A 134 10.51 12.52 -9.18
N THR A 135 10.36 11.32 -9.72
CA THR A 135 10.02 10.10 -9.00
C THR A 135 11.07 8.99 -9.17
N GLU A 136 12.20 9.29 -9.85
CA GLU A 136 13.19 8.28 -10.24
C GLU A 136 13.78 7.55 -9.04
N GLU A 137 14.09 8.29 -7.97
CA GLU A 137 14.69 7.71 -6.77
C GLU A 137 13.71 6.74 -6.08
N MET A 138 12.43 7.12 -5.98
CA MET A 138 11.40 6.27 -5.38
C MET A 138 11.16 5.01 -6.21
N VAL A 139 11.13 5.13 -7.55
CA VAL A 139 11.04 3.99 -8.46
C VAL A 139 12.26 3.07 -8.30
N TRP A 140 13.46 3.63 -8.18
CA TRP A 140 14.68 2.84 -7.99
C TRP A 140 14.66 1.99 -6.72
N TRP A 141 14.21 2.56 -5.59
CA TRP A 141 14.06 1.81 -4.33
C TRP A 141 12.96 0.74 -4.44
N MET A 142 11.85 1.04 -5.08
CA MET A 142 10.78 0.08 -5.36
C MET A 142 11.26 -1.09 -6.22
N ASP A 143 12.15 -0.83 -7.18
CA ASP A 143 12.78 -1.87 -8.00
C ASP A 143 13.78 -2.72 -7.21
N GLN A 144 14.52 -2.14 -6.25
CA GLN A 144 15.39 -2.94 -5.38
C GLN A 144 14.59 -3.91 -4.51
N LEU A 145 13.36 -3.56 -4.09
CA LEU A 145 12.51 -4.47 -3.31
C LEU A 145 12.12 -5.74 -4.05
N ARG A 146 12.15 -5.74 -5.40
CA ARG A 146 11.92 -6.92 -6.22
C ARG A 146 13.09 -7.91 -6.14
N LYS A 147 14.30 -7.40 -5.91
CA LYS A 147 15.53 -8.19 -5.77
C LYS A 147 15.67 -8.77 -4.35
N PHE A 148 15.31 -8.00 -3.32
CA PHE A 148 15.37 -8.41 -1.92
C PHE A 148 14.02 -8.96 -1.43
N LYS A 149 13.71 -10.21 -1.79
CA LYS A 149 12.46 -10.88 -1.36
C LYS A 149 12.38 -11.01 0.16
N LYS A 150 11.18 -10.93 0.72
CA LYS A 150 10.97 -11.07 2.17
C LYS A 150 11.31 -12.49 2.63
N GLY A 151 12.15 -12.61 3.66
CA GLY A 151 12.67 -13.89 4.14
C GLY A 151 13.84 -14.46 3.33
N ALA A 152 14.36 -13.72 2.35
CA ALA A 152 15.65 -14.05 1.73
C ALA A 152 16.79 -13.86 2.73
N VAL A 153 17.85 -14.65 2.56
CA VAL A 153 19.09 -14.52 3.33
C VAL A 153 19.78 -13.21 2.95
N ALA A 154 20.39 -12.53 3.93
CA ALA A 154 21.18 -11.33 3.67
C ALA A 154 22.35 -11.65 2.74
N LEU A 155 22.65 -10.71 1.83
CA LEU A 155 23.78 -10.78 0.93
C LEU A 155 25.10 -10.67 1.71
N THR A 156 26.14 -11.33 1.21
CA THR A 156 27.50 -11.16 1.72
C THR A 156 28.09 -9.82 1.30
N ASP A 157 29.21 -9.41 1.91
CA ASP A 157 29.92 -8.17 1.55
C ASP A 157 30.30 -8.13 0.05
N ALA A 158 30.60 -9.28 -0.55
CA ALA A 158 30.97 -9.39 -1.96
C ALA A 158 29.76 -9.25 -2.92
N GLU A 159 28.56 -9.49 -2.43
CA GLU A 159 27.30 -9.45 -3.20
C GLU A 159 26.51 -8.15 -2.95
N ALA A 160 26.95 -7.33 -2.00
CA ALA A 160 26.25 -6.15 -1.56
C ALA A 160 26.09 -5.13 -2.70
N ILE A 161 24.87 -4.61 -2.87
CA ILE A 161 24.56 -3.71 -3.99
C ILE A 161 24.88 -2.27 -3.57
N PRO A 162 25.73 -1.53 -4.30
CA PRO A 162 26.02 -0.13 -3.96
C PRO A 162 24.78 0.75 -4.17
N VAL A 163 24.54 1.67 -3.24
CA VAL A 163 23.47 2.66 -3.36
C VAL A 163 23.86 3.74 -4.36
N LYS A 164 23.00 4.01 -5.35
CA LYS A 164 23.25 5.02 -6.39
C LYS A 164 23.53 6.38 -5.73
N GLY A 165 24.63 7.03 -6.10
CA GLY A 165 24.98 8.38 -5.63
C GLY A 165 25.47 8.47 -4.18
N SER A 166 25.66 7.34 -3.47
CA SER A 166 26.16 7.33 -2.10
C SER A 166 27.49 6.58 -1.99
N LEU A 167 28.54 7.24 -1.52
CA LEU A 167 29.82 6.61 -1.26
C LEU A 167 29.75 5.77 0.03
N GLY A 168 30.00 4.47 -0.09
CA GLY A 168 30.13 3.57 1.06
C GLY A 168 28.81 3.02 1.63
N LEU A 169 27.66 3.33 1.02
CA LEU A 169 26.38 2.71 1.38
C LEU A 169 26.09 1.51 0.47
N TYR A 170 25.73 0.40 1.10
CA TYR A 170 25.47 -0.87 0.42
C TYR A 170 24.18 -1.51 0.94
N LEU A 171 23.44 -2.14 0.03
CA LEU A 171 22.24 -2.91 0.33
C LEU A 171 22.62 -4.37 0.52
N ARG A 172 22.29 -4.92 1.69
CA ARG A 172 22.61 -6.30 2.09
C ARG A 172 21.35 -7.09 2.36
N GLU A 173 20.30 -6.45 2.85
CA GLU A 173 19.02 -7.10 3.13
C GLU A 173 17.83 -6.22 2.78
N ARG A 174 16.63 -6.84 2.75
CA ARG A 174 15.37 -6.14 2.49
C ARG A 174 15.15 -4.96 3.44
N LYS A 175 15.65 -5.06 4.67
CA LYS A 175 15.56 -3.99 5.66
C LYS A 175 16.29 -2.72 5.20
N ASP A 176 17.51 -2.83 4.65
CA ASP A 176 18.25 -1.69 4.11
C ASP A 176 17.45 -0.99 3.00
N VAL A 177 16.78 -1.78 2.15
CA VAL A 177 15.92 -1.28 1.07
C VAL A 177 14.71 -0.52 1.61
N LEU A 178 14.05 -1.07 2.63
CA LEU A 178 12.89 -0.43 3.26
C LEU A 178 13.30 0.84 4.02
N ASP A 179 14.44 0.84 4.70
CA ASP A 179 14.95 2.00 5.42
C ASP A 179 15.32 3.13 4.45
N GLY A 180 15.94 2.80 3.31
CA GLY A 180 16.21 3.73 2.22
C GLY A 180 14.94 4.28 1.56
N LEU A 181 13.97 3.41 1.24
CA LEU A 181 12.67 3.84 0.71
C LEU A 181 11.96 4.78 1.69
N ASN A 182 11.98 4.48 2.98
CA ASN A 182 11.40 5.35 4.01
C ASN A 182 12.08 6.72 4.09
N ALA A 183 13.40 6.79 3.89
CA ALA A 183 14.11 8.05 3.81
C ALA A 183 13.63 8.89 2.61
N VAL A 184 13.47 8.27 1.43
CA VAL A 184 12.94 8.94 0.23
C VAL A 184 11.49 9.38 0.42
N LEU A 185 10.64 8.56 1.05
CA LEU A 185 9.26 8.92 1.36
C LEU A 185 9.17 10.16 2.27
N LYS A 186 10.06 10.24 3.26
CA LYS A 186 10.14 11.42 4.15
C LYS A 186 10.67 12.64 3.40
N GLY A 187 11.71 12.48 2.59
CA GLY A 187 12.30 13.56 1.80
C GLY A 187 11.35 14.14 0.74
N SER A 188 10.48 13.29 0.17
CA SER A 188 9.50 13.68 -0.86
C SER A 188 8.12 14.10 -0.31
N ALA A 189 7.89 13.96 1.00
CA ALA A 189 6.56 14.10 1.60
C ALA A 189 5.87 15.44 1.28
N GLU A 190 6.60 16.56 1.34
CA GLU A 190 6.04 17.88 1.00
C GLU A 190 5.65 17.96 -0.48
N THR A 191 6.53 17.52 -1.38
CA THR A 191 6.28 17.52 -2.83
C THR A 191 5.05 16.69 -3.17
N VAL A 192 4.92 15.50 -2.57
CA VAL A 192 3.75 14.64 -2.77
C VAL A 192 2.50 15.26 -2.16
N ALA A 193 2.60 16.00 -1.04
CA ALA A 193 1.47 16.73 -0.49
C ALA A 193 0.96 17.80 -1.47
N VAL A 194 1.86 18.54 -2.14
CA VAL A 194 1.50 19.48 -3.21
C VAL A 194 0.83 18.75 -4.37
N ALA A 195 1.44 17.66 -4.86
CA ALA A 195 0.86 16.85 -5.94
C ALA A 195 -0.54 16.34 -5.59
N PHE A 196 -0.74 15.91 -4.34
CA PHE A 196 -2.04 15.46 -3.86
C PHE A 196 -3.08 16.58 -3.79
N GLY A 197 -2.71 17.77 -3.35
CA GLY A 197 -3.60 18.93 -3.38
C GLY A 197 -4.00 19.34 -4.79
N PHE A 198 -3.06 19.28 -5.73
CA PHE A 198 -3.32 19.53 -7.15
C PHE A 198 -4.28 18.48 -7.73
N TYR A 199 -4.07 17.20 -7.39
CA TYR A 199 -4.96 16.10 -7.76
C TYR A 199 -6.38 16.29 -7.20
N GLU A 200 -6.55 16.69 -5.94
CA GLU A 200 -7.88 17.01 -5.40
C GLU A 200 -8.51 18.21 -6.13
N GLY A 201 -7.72 19.23 -6.49
CA GLY A 201 -8.19 20.34 -7.33
C GLY A 201 -8.66 19.90 -8.72
N MET A 202 -7.96 18.95 -9.35
CA MET A 202 -8.36 18.32 -10.61
C MET A 202 -9.73 17.64 -10.47
N LEU A 203 -9.89 16.82 -9.43
CA LEU A 203 -11.14 16.14 -9.11
C LEU A 203 -12.30 17.11 -8.90
N ASP A 204 -12.11 18.14 -8.07
CA ASP A 204 -13.15 19.11 -7.74
C ASP A 204 -13.62 19.92 -8.96
N SER A 205 -12.75 20.05 -9.96
CA SER A 205 -13.06 20.71 -11.23
C SER A 205 -13.67 19.79 -12.29
N GLY A 206 -13.89 18.51 -11.98
CA GLY A 206 -14.36 17.51 -12.94
C GLY A 206 -13.34 17.17 -14.02
N PHE A 207 -12.05 17.40 -13.76
CA PHE A 207 -10.98 17.00 -14.67
C PHE A 207 -10.90 15.47 -14.70
N ALA A 208 -10.69 14.88 -15.88
CA ALA A 208 -10.58 13.45 -16.01
C ALA A 208 -9.33 12.95 -15.27
N VAL A 209 -9.52 12.05 -14.32
CA VAL A 209 -8.45 11.31 -13.65
C VAL A 209 -8.70 9.82 -13.79
N SER A 210 -7.63 9.03 -13.89
CA SER A 210 -7.72 7.58 -14.11
C SER A 210 -8.11 6.82 -12.83
N ASN A 211 -7.75 7.35 -11.66
CA ASN A 211 -7.99 6.71 -10.38
C ASN A 211 -8.61 7.67 -9.35
N HIS A 212 -9.94 7.63 -9.21
CA HIS A 212 -10.68 8.43 -8.20
C HIS A 212 -10.48 7.97 -6.75
N THR A 213 -9.90 6.79 -6.52
CA THR A 213 -9.79 6.22 -5.18
C THR A 213 -8.61 6.77 -4.38
N LEU A 214 -7.67 7.47 -5.03
CA LEU A 214 -6.51 8.09 -4.39
C LEU A 214 -6.91 9.11 -3.32
N ALA A 215 -7.98 9.87 -3.52
CA ALA A 215 -8.52 10.79 -2.51
C ALA A 215 -8.85 10.11 -1.16
N ASN A 216 -9.09 8.79 -1.19
CA ASN A 216 -9.39 8.00 0.00
C ASN A 216 -8.17 7.28 0.61
N ALA A 217 -7.01 7.35 -0.03
CA ALA A 217 -5.81 6.67 0.43
C ALA A 217 -5.32 7.23 1.77
N HIS A 218 -5.08 6.34 2.73
CA HIS A 218 -4.66 6.72 4.09
C HIS A 218 -3.33 7.48 4.12
N SER A 219 -2.34 7.07 3.32
CA SER A 219 -1.03 7.73 3.23
C SER A 219 -1.15 9.18 2.74
N LEU A 220 -2.02 9.44 1.75
CA LEU A 220 -2.27 10.80 1.26
C LEU A 220 -3.07 11.65 2.25
N LYS A 221 -4.07 11.07 2.91
CA LYS A 221 -4.80 11.75 4.00
C LYS A 221 -3.87 12.17 5.14
N LYS A 222 -2.90 11.32 5.48
CA LYS A 222 -1.86 11.63 6.46
C LYS A 222 -0.98 12.79 5.98
N LEU A 223 -0.49 12.76 4.73
CA LEU A 223 0.28 13.88 4.16
C LEU A 223 -0.49 15.20 4.19
N ARG A 224 -1.78 15.18 3.85
CA ARG A 224 -2.64 16.37 3.93
C ARG A 224 -2.70 16.93 5.35
N SER A 225 -2.84 16.08 6.37
CA SER A 225 -2.86 16.55 7.76
C SER A 225 -1.50 17.07 8.25
N GLU A 226 -0.40 16.43 7.85
CA GLU A 226 0.95 16.80 8.29
C GLU A 226 1.50 18.02 7.55
N TYR A 227 1.16 18.17 6.27
CA TYR A 227 1.66 19.20 5.36
C TYR A 227 0.51 20.02 4.74
N MET A 228 -0.47 20.41 5.56
CA MET A 228 -1.69 21.09 5.12
C MET A 228 -1.43 22.32 4.24
N GLY A 229 -0.43 23.13 4.56
CA GLY A 229 -0.09 24.31 3.75
C GLY A 229 0.41 23.96 2.34
N LYS A 230 1.20 22.89 2.22
CA LYS A 230 1.70 22.40 0.92
C LYS A 230 0.58 21.78 0.09
N HIS A 231 -0.29 21.00 0.74
CA HIS A 231 -1.50 20.46 0.12
C HIS A 231 -2.41 21.58 -0.41
N PHE A 232 -2.73 22.58 0.42
CA PHE A 232 -3.55 23.71 -0.01
C PHE A 232 -2.93 24.45 -1.20
N TRP A 233 -1.62 24.70 -1.15
CA TRP A 233 -0.89 25.34 -2.25
C TRP A 233 -0.99 24.53 -3.55
N GLY A 234 -0.92 23.20 -3.50
CA GLY A 234 -1.15 22.35 -4.68
C GLY A 234 -2.52 22.56 -5.33
N GLY A 235 -3.57 22.71 -4.51
CA GLY A 235 -4.92 23.01 -5.00
C GLY A 235 -5.07 24.42 -5.59
N GLU A 236 -4.33 25.41 -5.06
CA GLU A 236 -4.24 26.76 -5.67
C GLU A 236 -3.51 26.70 -7.02
N LEU A 237 -2.40 25.96 -7.13
CA LEU A 237 -1.66 25.80 -8.40
C LEU A 237 -2.55 25.26 -9.52
N PHE A 238 -3.42 24.29 -9.23
CA PHE A 238 -4.36 23.79 -10.23
C PHE A 238 -5.43 24.84 -10.62
N ARG A 239 -5.91 25.63 -9.65
CA ARG A 239 -6.86 26.71 -9.94
C ARG A 239 -6.24 27.79 -10.82
N ASP A 240 -4.98 28.16 -10.54
CA ASP A 240 -4.22 29.10 -11.35
C ASP A 240 -4.01 28.56 -12.78
N TYR A 241 -3.66 27.27 -12.91
CA TYR A 241 -3.56 26.60 -14.20
C TYR A 241 -4.86 26.68 -14.99
N LYS A 242 -5.99 26.36 -14.36
CA LYS A 242 -7.31 26.39 -14.99
C LYS A 242 -7.66 27.81 -15.45
N ALA A 243 -7.43 28.80 -14.59
CA ALA A 243 -7.65 30.22 -14.92
C ALA A 243 -6.78 30.66 -16.10
N TYR A 244 -5.49 30.30 -16.09
CA TYR A 244 -4.57 30.57 -17.19
C TYR A 244 -5.06 29.95 -18.50
N ARG A 245 -5.47 28.67 -18.50
CA ARG A 245 -5.96 28.00 -19.72
C ARG A 245 -7.24 28.61 -20.26
N ASN A 246 -8.17 29.01 -19.40
CA ASN A 246 -9.37 29.71 -19.81
C ASN A 246 -9.04 31.06 -20.45
N ASN A 247 -8.13 31.83 -19.86
CA ASN A 247 -7.67 33.10 -20.41
C ASN A 247 -7.01 32.93 -21.79
N GLN A 248 -6.18 31.90 -21.97
CA GLN A 248 -5.56 31.60 -23.27
C GLN A 248 -6.58 31.17 -24.33
N ARG A 249 -7.64 30.44 -23.92
CA ARG A 249 -8.77 30.12 -24.81
C ARG A 249 -9.52 31.37 -25.26
N GLU A 250 -9.85 32.26 -24.32
CA GLU A 250 -10.53 33.53 -24.60
C GLU A 250 -9.73 34.42 -25.54
N LYS A 251 -8.39 34.41 -25.42
CA LYS A 251 -7.47 35.14 -26.31
C LYS A 251 -7.23 34.45 -27.66
N GLY A 252 -7.78 33.27 -27.89
CA GLY A 252 -7.58 32.51 -29.13
C GLY A 252 -6.16 31.94 -29.31
N SER A 253 -5.30 32.04 -28.29
CA SER A 253 -3.93 31.49 -28.31
C SER A 253 -3.91 29.98 -28.07
N LEU A 254 -5.05 29.40 -27.66
CA LEU A 254 -5.22 27.97 -27.45
C LEU A 254 -6.30 27.40 -28.38
N THR A 255 -5.87 26.73 -29.45
CA THR A 255 -6.79 26.05 -30.38
C THR A 255 -7.37 24.80 -29.72
N MET A 256 -8.69 24.71 -29.66
CA MET A 256 -9.36 23.49 -29.21
C MET A 256 -9.41 22.46 -30.34
N PRO A 257 -9.18 21.17 -30.07
CA PRO A 257 -9.36 20.14 -31.07
C PRO A 257 -10.81 20.16 -31.57
N THR A 258 -10.98 20.33 -32.89
CA THR A 258 -12.27 20.22 -33.55
C THR A 258 -12.65 18.75 -33.67
N ILE A 259 -13.86 18.40 -33.23
CA ILE A 259 -14.45 17.10 -33.52
C ILE A 259 -14.89 17.17 -35.00
N LEU A 260 -14.25 16.38 -35.86
CA LEU A 260 -14.69 16.12 -37.23
C LEU A 260 -15.74 15.00 -37.22
#